data_AF-A0A1V2JL98-F1
#
_entry.id   AF-A0A1V2JL98-F1
#
_cell.length_a   1.000
_cell.length_b   1.000
_cell.length_c   1.000
_cell.angle_alpha   90.00
_cell.angle_beta   90.00
_cell.angle_gamma   90.00
#
_symmetry.space_group_name_H-M   'P 1'
#
loop_
_entity.id
_entity.type
_entity.pdbx_description
1 polymer ?
#
loop_
_entity_poly.entity_id
_entity_poly.type
_entity_poly.pdbx_seq_one_letter_code
_entity_poly.pdbx_strand_id
1 'polypeptide(L)'
;MTTEPSKAPPLYPKTHLLAASGIAALLSLALLVFPSSDVEAKRTSLSLDLESPVEQLTQDQDASDAQQATNAATESPFAQIESSPEDTQQATQSSSAPVADAAKNPQHREVIVAKGDTLSTLFEKVGLPATTVNEVLASDKQAKQFTQLKHGQKLEFEFTPDGQLNNLHSNVSDLESITLTKGAKGFAFNRITTKPVMRSAYVHGVINSSLSQSAARAGLSHSMTMDMASVFGYDIDFAQDIRQGDEFDVIYEQKVANGKVVGTGNILSARFTNRGKTYTAVRYTNKQGNSSYYTADGNSMRKAFIRTPVDFARISSRFSMGRKHPILNKIRAHKGVDYAAPRGTPIKAAGDGKVLLAGRRGGYGNTVIIQHGNTYRTLYGHMQGFAKGVQTGGTVKQGQVIGYIGTTGLSTGPHLHYEFQVNGVHVDPLGQKLPMADPIAKAERARFMQQSQPLMARMDQERSTLLASAKR
;
A
#
# COMPACT_ATOMS: atom_id res chain seq x y z
N MET A 1 -54.42 23.02 55.81
CA MET A 1 -54.64 21.57 55.89
C MET A 1 -53.78 20.92 54.82
N THR A 2 -52.84 20.09 55.24
CA THR A 2 -51.84 19.39 54.43
C THR A 2 -52.44 18.15 53.78
N THR A 3 -52.17 17.92 52.50
CA THR A 3 -52.43 16.63 51.83
C THR A 3 -51.14 16.14 51.18
N GLU A 4 -50.55 15.09 51.75
CA GLU A 4 -49.44 14.37 51.14
C GLU A 4 -49.92 13.49 49.97
N PRO A 5 -49.13 13.34 48.89
CA PRO A 5 -49.46 12.41 47.81
C PRO A 5 -49.03 10.97 48.14
N SER A 6 -49.96 10.03 47.93
CA SER A 6 -49.81 8.59 48.09
C SER A 6 -48.71 7.99 47.18
N LYS A 7 -47.87 7.13 47.76
CA LYS A 7 -46.74 6.46 47.10
C LYS A 7 -47.23 5.23 46.33
N ALA A 8 -46.94 5.16 45.03
CA ALA A 8 -47.34 4.04 44.18
C ALA A 8 -46.70 2.70 44.64
N PRO A 9 -47.42 1.56 44.53
CA PRO A 9 -46.92 0.27 44.98
C PRO A 9 -45.80 -0.27 44.05
N PRO A 10 -44.86 -1.07 44.59
CA PRO A 10 -43.74 -1.61 43.82
C PRO A 10 -44.20 -2.60 42.74
N LEU A 11 -43.54 -2.54 41.57
CA LEU A 11 -43.87 -3.31 40.35
C LEU A 11 -43.79 -4.84 40.51
N TYR A 12 -43.20 -5.37 41.58
CA TYR A 12 -43.10 -6.82 41.83
C TYR A 12 -43.28 -7.16 43.31
N PRO A 13 -43.97 -8.27 43.65
CA PRO A 13 -44.10 -8.72 45.03
C PRO A 13 -42.72 -9.06 45.63
N LYS A 14 -42.51 -8.72 46.91
CA LYS A 14 -41.22 -8.94 47.62
C LYS A 14 -40.75 -10.40 47.60
N THR A 15 -41.68 -11.34 47.48
CA THR A 15 -41.41 -12.79 47.36
C THR A 15 -40.66 -13.14 46.06
N HIS A 16 -40.96 -12.47 44.95
CA HIS A 16 -40.25 -12.70 43.67
C HIS A 16 -38.84 -12.12 43.67
N LEU A 17 -38.64 -10.97 44.32
CA LEU A 17 -37.30 -10.38 44.48
C LEU A 17 -36.40 -11.27 45.35
N LEU A 18 -36.94 -11.83 46.44
CA LEU A 18 -36.22 -12.77 47.29
C LEU A 18 -35.88 -14.08 46.54
N ALA A 19 -36.82 -14.64 45.78
CA ALA A 19 -36.57 -15.84 44.98
C ALA A 19 -35.49 -15.60 43.90
N ALA A 20 -35.54 -14.47 43.20
CA ALA A 20 -34.55 -14.11 42.19
C ALA A 20 -33.14 -13.94 42.80
N SER A 21 -33.04 -13.31 43.98
CA SER A 21 -31.76 -13.18 44.69
C SER A 21 -31.19 -14.53 45.17
N GLY A 22 -32.06 -15.46 45.61
CA GLY A 22 -31.64 -16.80 46.02
C GLY A 22 -31.08 -17.64 44.85
N ILE A 23 -31.73 -17.56 43.68
CA ILE A 23 -31.29 -18.27 42.47
C ILE A 23 -29.95 -17.71 41.98
N ALA A 24 -29.78 -16.38 41.99
CA ALA A 24 -28.52 -15.74 41.60
C ALA A 24 -27.35 -16.12 42.53
N ALA A 25 -27.60 -16.19 43.84
CA ALA A 25 -26.59 -16.62 44.82
C ALA A 25 -26.19 -18.08 44.62
N LEU A 26 -27.15 -18.98 44.36
CA LEU A 26 -26.88 -20.40 44.09
C LEU A 26 -26.10 -20.62 42.79
N LEU A 27 -26.43 -19.88 41.71
CA LEU A 27 -25.68 -19.93 40.45
C LEU A 27 -24.23 -19.44 40.61
N SER A 28 -24.04 -18.39 41.42
CA SER A 28 -22.71 -17.83 41.69
C SER A 28 -21.86 -18.79 42.51
N LEU A 29 -22.47 -19.50 43.47
CA LEU A 29 -21.78 -20.50 44.29
C LEU A 29 -21.45 -21.75 43.47
N ALA A 30 -22.33 -22.19 42.56
CA ALA A 30 -22.06 -23.30 41.66
C ALA A 30 -20.87 -23.03 40.74
N LEU A 31 -20.75 -21.81 40.20
CA LEU A 31 -19.61 -21.42 39.35
C LEU A 31 -18.26 -21.35 40.11
N LEU A 32 -18.29 -21.19 41.43
CA LEU A 32 -17.08 -21.18 42.26
C LEU A 32 -16.64 -22.58 42.71
N VAL A 33 -17.58 -23.52 42.85
CA VAL A 33 -17.31 -24.87 43.39
C VAL A 33 -16.98 -25.88 42.27
N PHE A 34 -17.44 -25.65 41.05
CA PHE A 34 -17.11 -26.51 39.91
C PHE A 34 -16.01 -25.87 39.04
N PRO A 35 -14.74 -26.33 39.11
CA PRO A 35 -13.72 -25.89 38.17
C PRO A 35 -14.11 -26.29 36.75
N SER A 36 -14.03 -25.35 35.81
CA SER A 36 -14.22 -25.63 34.39
C SER A 36 -13.16 -26.61 33.91
N SER A 37 -13.57 -27.67 33.20
CA SER A 37 -12.64 -28.59 32.56
C SER A 37 -11.73 -27.85 31.58
N ASP A 38 -10.45 -28.22 31.55
CA ASP A 38 -9.50 -27.71 30.56
C ASP A 38 -9.97 -28.06 29.15
N VAL A 39 -10.33 -27.04 28.38
CA VAL A 39 -10.70 -27.18 26.98
C VAL A 39 -9.41 -27.14 26.15
N GLU A 40 -8.83 -28.30 25.89
CA GLU A 40 -7.89 -28.45 24.76
C GLU A 40 -8.66 -28.27 23.45
N ALA A 41 -8.40 -27.16 22.75
CA ALA A 41 -8.87 -26.96 21.40
C ALA A 41 -8.11 -27.87 20.42
N LYS A 42 -8.49 -29.14 20.31
CA LYS A 42 -8.14 -29.96 19.13
C LYS A 42 -8.91 -29.42 17.94
N ARG A 43 -8.21 -28.73 17.04
CA ARG A 43 -8.70 -28.43 15.69
C ARG A 43 -8.97 -29.75 14.97
N THR A 44 -10.23 -30.13 14.86
CA THR A 44 -10.67 -31.11 13.86
C THR A 44 -10.68 -30.41 12.51
N SER A 45 -9.62 -30.58 11.72
CA SER A 45 -9.63 -30.19 10.31
C SER A 45 -10.38 -31.27 9.53
N LEU A 46 -11.60 -30.95 9.10
CA LEU A 46 -12.29 -31.73 8.09
C LEU A 46 -11.84 -31.22 6.72
N SER A 47 -10.96 -31.97 6.05
CA SER A 47 -10.60 -31.71 4.66
C SER A 47 -11.79 -32.10 3.78
N LEU A 48 -12.55 -31.11 3.32
CA LEU A 48 -13.49 -31.30 2.22
C LEU A 48 -12.71 -31.10 0.91
N ASP A 49 -12.33 -32.22 0.28
CA ASP A 49 -11.93 -32.21 -1.13
C ASP A 49 -13.20 -31.99 -1.97
N LEU A 50 -13.37 -30.76 -2.43
CA LEU A 50 -14.25 -30.44 -3.54
C LEU A 50 -13.39 -30.36 -4.81
N GLU A 51 -13.19 -31.50 -5.47
CA GLU A 51 -12.76 -31.53 -6.86
C GLU A 51 -13.82 -30.85 -7.72
N SER A 52 -13.51 -29.63 -8.18
CA SER A 52 -14.27 -28.93 -9.21
C SER A 52 -13.60 -29.19 -10.56
N PRO A 53 -14.21 -29.97 -11.48
CA PRO A 53 -13.52 -30.47 -12.67
C PRO A 53 -13.54 -29.47 -13.85
N VAL A 54 -13.23 -28.18 -13.63
CA VAL A 54 -13.29 -27.17 -14.72
C VAL A 54 -12.00 -26.37 -14.91
N GLU A 55 -10.99 -26.49 -14.03
CA GLU A 55 -9.77 -25.66 -14.11
C GLU A 55 -8.55 -26.37 -14.68
N GLN A 56 -8.66 -27.65 -15.02
CA GLN A 56 -7.52 -28.48 -15.41
C GLN A 56 -7.22 -28.48 -16.93
N LEU A 57 -8.04 -27.82 -17.75
CA LEU A 57 -7.86 -27.79 -19.21
C LEU A 57 -7.05 -26.59 -19.73
N THR A 58 -6.76 -25.58 -18.90
CA THR A 58 -6.01 -24.37 -19.31
C THR A 58 -4.65 -24.21 -18.64
N GLN A 59 -4.36 -24.93 -17.55
CA GLN A 59 -3.06 -24.88 -16.87
C GLN A 59 -1.95 -25.61 -17.65
N ASP A 60 -2.29 -26.67 -18.39
CA ASP A 60 -1.30 -27.55 -19.03
C ASP A 60 -0.63 -26.95 -20.28
N GLN A 61 -1.18 -25.89 -20.87
CA GLN A 61 -0.54 -25.20 -22.01
C GLN A 61 0.45 -24.10 -21.58
N ASP A 62 0.25 -23.48 -20.41
CA ASP A 62 1.05 -22.34 -19.94
C ASP A 62 2.24 -22.75 -19.04
N ALA A 63 2.20 -23.94 -18.42
CA ALA A 63 3.29 -24.44 -17.59
C ALA A 63 4.54 -24.82 -18.42
N SER A 64 4.36 -25.21 -19.69
CA SER A 64 5.44 -25.55 -20.61
C SER A 64 6.24 -24.34 -21.10
N ASP A 65 5.61 -23.17 -21.25
CA ASP A 65 6.27 -21.96 -21.77
C ASP A 65 6.98 -21.15 -20.66
N ALA A 66 6.58 -21.31 -19.40
CA ALA A 66 7.17 -20.58 -18.27
C ALA A 66 8.63 -21.01 -17.95
N GLN A 67 9.03 -22.22 -18.35
CA GLN A 67 10.40 -22.71 -18.11
C GLN A 67 11.43 -22.21 -19.14
N GLN A 68 11.00 -21.62 -20.26
CA GLN A 68 11.92 -21.16 -21.32
C GLN A 68 12.25 -19.65 -21.27
N ALA A 69 11.51 -18.83 -20.51
CA ALA A 69 11.63 -17.37 -20.57
C ALA A 69 12.56 -16.72 -19.52
N THR A 70 13.20 -17.47 -18.62
CA THR A 70 14.03 -16.88 -17.55
C THR A 70 15.43 -16.43 -17.98
N ASN A 71 15.81 -16.62 -19.25
CA ASN A 71 17.14 -16.27 -19.76
C ASN A 71 17.10 -15.36 -21.00
N ALA A 72 16.49 -14.17 -20.92
CA ALA A 72 16.82 -13.05 -21.81
C ALA A 72 16.21 -11.73 -21.29
N ALA A 73 16.97 -11.00 -20.47
CA ALA A 73 16.69 -9.57 -20.31
C ALA A 73 17.12 -8.87 -21.61
N THR A 74 16.16 -8.53 -22.47
CA THR A 74 16.44 -7.68 -23.64
C THR A 74 16.58 -6.25 -23.14
N GLU A 75 17.81 -5.77 -23.00
CA GLU A 75 18.08 -4.37 -22.67
C GLU A 75 17.56 -3.47 -23.81
N SER A 76 16.75 -2.47 -23.48
CA SER A 76 16.33 -1.43 -24.44
C SER A 76 17.55 -0.61 -24.86
N PRO A 77 17.80 -0.41 -26.17
CA PRO A 77 18.99 0.27 -26.68
C PRO A 77 19.09 1.79 -26.39
N PHE A 78 18.13 2.38 -25.65
CA PHE A 78 18.05 3.83 -25.43
C PHE A 78 18.07 4.28 -23.96
N ALA A 79 18.61 3.47 -23.03
CA ALA A 79 18.76 3.86 -21.62
C ALA A 79 19.73 5.06 -21.36
N GLN A 80 20.32 5.65 -22.39
CA GLN A 80 21.22 6.80 -22.28
C GLN A 80 20.70 8.00 -23.06
N ILE A 81 20.00 8.91 -22.38
CA ILE A 81 20.05 10.34 -22.72
C ILE A 81 20.33 11.08 -21.42
N GLU A 82 21.60 11.40 -21.22
CA GLU A 82 22.08 12.39 -20.25
C GLU A 82 21.68 13.80 -20.71
N SER A 83 21.21 14.61 -19.77
CA SER A 83 21.21 16.06 -19.88
C SER A 83 22.62 16.60 -19.57
N SER A 84 23.25 17.23 -20.58
CA SER A 84 24.59 17.87 -20.62
C SER A 84 24.69 19.19 -19.80
N PRO A 85 25.82 19.94 -19.85
CA PRO A 85 27.24 19.60 -19.65
C PRO A 85 27.96 20.55 -18.65
N GLU A 86 29.07 20.10 -18.03
CA GLU A 86 30.27 20.87 -17.62
C GLU A 86 31.02 20.09 -16.52
N ASP A 87 32.06 19.34 -16.88
CA ASP A 87 33.44 19.76 -16.62
C ASP A 87 34.42 18.78 -17.26
N THR A 88 35.30 19.31 -18.10
CA THR A 88 36.32 18.56 -18.81
C THR A 88 37.56 18.50 -17.95
N GLN A 89 37.99 17.32 -17.51
CA GLN A 89 39.38 17.10 -17.11
C GLN A 89 39.84 15.65 -17.36
N GLN A 90 40.66 15.54 -18.40
CA GLN A 90 41.77 14.61 -18.65
C GLN A 90 41.67 13.18 -18.08
N ALA A 91 41.33 12.26 -18.98
CA ALA A 91 41.66 10.85 -18.87
C ALA A 91 43.14 10.63 -19.16
N THR A 92 43.93 10.26 -18.15
CA THR A 92 45.19 9.53 -18.33
C THR A 92 44.89 8.05 -18.51
N GLN A 93 45.41 7.51 -19.61
CA GLN A 93 45.40 6.10 -19.97
C GLN A 93 46.10 5.27 -18.89
N SER A 94 45.40 4.30 -18.33
CA SER A 94 46.01 3.17 -17.63
C SER A 94 45.50 1.88 -18.26
N SER A 95 46.46 1.24 -18.93
CA SER A 95 46.44 -0.09 -19.54
C SER A 95 45.57 -1.12 -18.82
N SER A 96 44.68 -1.76 -19.59
CA SER A 96 44.00 -3.00 -19.24
C SER A 96 45.02 -4.14 -19.08
N ALA A 97 45.29 -4.54 -17.84
CA ALA A 97 45.89 -5.84 -17.55
C ALA A 97 44.78 -6.90 -17.43
N PRO A 98 45.03 -8.16 -17.81
CA PRO A 98 44.00 -9.20 -17.83
C PRO A 98 43.54 -9.53 -16.42
N VAL A 99 42.26 -9.90 -16.31
CA VAL A 99 41.60 -10.41 -15.10
C VAL A 99 42.37 -11.61 -14.57
N ALA A 100 43.25 -11.38 -13.62
CA ALA A 100 43.91 -12.40 -12.83
C ALA A 100 42.94 -12.87 -11.75
N ASP A 101 42.69 -14.18 -11.74
CA ASP A 101 41.96 -14.92 -10.72
C ASP A 101 42.41 -14.48 -9.32
N ALA A 102 41.51 -13.88 -8.54
CA ALA A 102 41.81 -13.36 -7.22
C ALA A 102 42.13 -14.53 -6.28
N ALA A 103 43.41 -14.69 -5.95
CA ALA A 103 43.86 -15.58 -4.90
C ALA A 103 43.06 -15.28 -3.61
N LYS A 104 42.30 -16.26 -3.10
CA LYS A 104 41.57 -16.13 -1.84
C LYS A 104 42.54 -15.71 -0.74
N ASN A 105 42.40 -14.49 -0.24
CA ASN A 105 43.15 -14.00 0.91
C ASN A 105 42.96 -14.98 2.08
N PRO A 106 44.02 -15.59 2.65
CA PRO A 106 43.89 -16.57 3.73
C PRO A 106 43.25 -15.99 5.00
N GLN A 107 43.18 -14.66 5.10
CA GLN A 107 42.55 -13.92 6.18
C GLN A 107 41.08 -13.56 5.92
N HIS A 108 40.50 -13.95 4.78
CA HIS A 108 39.08 -13.71 4.47
C HIS A 108 38.28 -15.00 4.59
N ARG A 109 37.18 -14.97 5.35
CA ARG A 109 36.22 -16.08 5.45
C ARG A 109 34.82 -15.59 5.20
N GLU A 110 34.05 -16.35 4.45
CA GLU A 110 32.64 -16.05 4.17
C GLU A 110 31.75 -17.14 4.74
N VAL A 111 30.64 -16.73 5.34
CA VAL A 111 29.60 -17.65 5.82
C VAL A 111 28.24 -17.17 5.37
N ILE A 112 27.42 -18.10 4.88
CA ILE A 112 26.03 -17.87 4.52
C ILE A 112 25.14 -18.33 5.68
N VAL A 113 24.22 -17.46 6.10
CA VAL A 113 23.28 -17.73 7.18
C VAL A 113 22.28 -18.81 6.74
N ALA A 114 22.26 -19.92 7.48
CA ALA A 114 21.28 -20.98 7.32
C ALA A 114 20.13 -20.85 8.35
N LYS A 115 19.07 -21.66 8.16
CA LYS A 115 17.93 -21.69 9.10
C LYS A 115 18.40 -22.17 10.48
N GLY A 116 18.15 -21.36 11.51
CA GLY A 116 18.53 -21.66 12.89
C GLY A 116 19.91 -21.14 13.31
N ASP A 117 20.68 -20.54 12.39
CA ASP A 117 21.94 -19.91 12.73
C ASP A 117 21.73 -18.68 13.62
N THR A 118 22.61 -18.53 14.60
CA THR A 118 22.80 -17.35 15.44
C THR A 118 24.17 -16.72 15.17
N LEU A 119 24.36 -15.47 15.57
CA LEU A 119 25.65 -14.80 15.42
C LEU A 119 26.78 -15.60 16.10
N SER A 120 26.51 -16.18 17.28
CA SER A 120 27.47 -17.01 18.00
C SER A 120 27.87 -18.28 17.24
N THR A 121 26.89 -18.99 16.68
CA THR A 121 27.18 -20.20 15.88
C THR A 121 27.90 -19.87 14.58
N LEU A 122 27.67 -18.69 13.99
CA LEU A 122 28.41 -18.24 12.80
C LEU A 122 29.86 -17.89 13.11
N PHE A 123 30.10 -17.25 14.26
CA PHE A 123 31.46 -16.96 14.75
C PHE A 123 32.23 -18.26 15.03
N GLU A 124 31.58 -19.25 15.63
CA GLU A 124 32.16 -20.57 15.89
C GLU A 124 32.54 -21.28 14.58
N LYS A 125 31.69 -21.22 13.53
CA LYS A 125 31.99 -21.78 12.20
C LYS A 125 33.25 -21.19 11.57
N VAL A 126 33.60 -19.94 11.91
CA VAL A 126 34.84 -19.30 11.45
C VAL A 126 35.96 -19.33 12.50
N GLY A 127 35.82 -20.12 13.57
CA GLY A 127 36.86 -20.33 14.59
C GLY A 127 37.02 -19.18 15.58
N LEU A 128 36.03 -18.28 15.69
CA LEU A 128 36.02 -17.22 16.71
C LEU A 128 35.31 -17.70 17.99
N PRO A 129 35.86 -17.39 19.18
CA PRO A 129 35.24 -17.76 20.44
C PRO A 129 34.01 -16.90 20.73
N ALA A 130 33.09 -17.43 21.55
CA ALA A 130 31.87 -16.72 21.96
C ALA A 130 32.15 -15.40 22.71
N THR A 131 33.34 -15.25 23.31
CA THR A 131 33.78 -14.00 23.95
C THR A 131 33.90 -12.86 22.94
N THR A 132 34.34 -13.14 21.71
CA THR A 132 34.43 -12.13 20.64
C THR A 132 33.05 -11.62 20.24
N VAL A 133 32.02 -12.47 20.25
CA VAL A 133 30.64 -12.04 19.98
C VAL A 133 30.18 -11.01 21.01
N ASN A 134 30.44 -11.27 22.29
CA ASN A 134 30.10 -10.33 23.36
C ASN A 134 30.87 -9.02 23.26
N GLU A 135 32.17 -9.08 22.91
CA GLU A 135 32.99 -7.89 22.68
C GLU A 135 32.45 -7.03 21.53
N VAL A 136 32.13 -7.66 20.39
CA VAL A 136 31.56 -7.02 19.21
C VAL A 136 30.22 -6.36 19.54
N LEU A 137 29.32 -7.06 20.22
CA LEU A 137 27.99 -6.54 20.58
C LEU A 137 28.02 -5.48 21.69
N ALA A 138 29.03 -5.49 22.55
CA ALA A 138 29.21 -4.50 23.62
C ALA A 138 29.90 -3.22 23.13
N SER A 139 30.70 -3.31 22.06
CA SER A 139 31.49 -2.19 21.54
C SER A 139 30.64 -1.05 20.97
N ASP A 140 29.49 -1.38 20.37
CA ASP A 140 28.55 -0.39 19.81
C ASP A 140 27.09 -0.83 20.01
N LYS A 141 26.20 0.10 20.37
CA LYS A 141 24.76 -0.18 20.51
C LYS A 141 24.15 -0.66 19.18
N GLN A 142 24.66 -0.19 18.05
CA GLN A 142 24.22 -0.54 16.71
C GLN A 142 24.77 -1.90 16.23
N ALA A 143 25.82 -2.44 16.87
CA ALA A 143 26.36 -3.76 16.55
C ALA A 143 25.33 -4.89 16.68
N LYS A 144 24.30 -4.70 17.52
CA LYS A 144 23.14 -5.60 17.63
C LYS A 144 22.42 -5.86 16.30
N GLN A 145 22.63 -5.04 15.28
CA GLN A 145 22.07 -5.31 13.95
C GLN A 145 22.62 -6.59 13.31
N PHE A 146 23.83 -7.02 13.66
CA PHE A 146 24.38 -8.31 13.22
C PHE A 146 23.67 -9.53 13.85
N THR A 147 22.79 -9.34 14.84
CA THR A 147 21.95 -10.44 15.35
C THR A 147 20.64 -10.59 14.58
N GLN A 148 20.26 -9.62 13.75
CA GLN A 148 19.06 -9.64 12.91
C GLN A 148 19.32 -10.36 11.59
N LEU A 149 19.71 -11.62 11.68
CA LEU A 149 20.15 -12.44 10.55
C LEU A 149 18.97 -12.87 9.68
N LYS A 150 19.13 -12.76 8.36
CA LYS A 150 18.19 -13.29 7.37
C LYS A 150 18.75 -14.55 6.73
N HIS A 151 17.88 -15.52 6.45
CA HIS A 151 18.25 -16.71 5.70
C HIS A 151 18.88 -16.32 4.35
N GLY A 152 20.04 -16.91 4.02
CA GLY A 152 20.80 -16.61 2.81
C GLY A 152 21.66 -15.35 2.87
N GLN A 153 21.65 -14.61 3.99
CA GLN A 153 22.52 -13.45 4.17
C GLN A 153 23.98 -13.89 4.24
N LYS A 154 24.88 -13.13 3.61
CA LYS A 154 26.32 -13.38 3.65
C LYS A 154 26.99 -12.51 4.72
N LEU A 155 27.82 -13.14 5.56
CA LEU A 155 28.74 -12.47 6.48
C LEU A 155 30.16 -12.73 6.02
N GLU A 156 30.95 -11.68 5.97
CA GLU A 156 32.34 -11.69 5.56
C GLU A 156 33.21 -11.28 6.74
N PHE A 157 34.19 -12.11 7.06
CA PHE A 157 35.09 -11.96 8.20
C PHE A 157 36.50 -11.77 7.69
N GLU A 158 37.12 -10.67 8.05
CA GLU A 158 38.54 -10.43 7.83
C GLU A 158 39.29 -10.58 9.15
N PHE A 159 40.34 -11.37 9.13
CA PHE A 159 41.16 -11.68 10.29
C PHE A 159 42.49 -10.95 10.23
N THR A 160 43.04 -10.61 11.39
CA THR A 160 44.44 -10.22 11.51
C THR A 160 45.36 -11.45 11.34
N PRO A 161 46.67 -11.27 11.09
CA PRO A 161 47.62 -12.39 10.98
C PRO A 161 47.66 -13.32 12.20
N ASP A 162 47.34 -12.81 13.39
CA ASP A 162 47.23 -13.54 14.66
C ASP A 162 45.86 -14.22 14.87
N GLY A 163 44.97 -14.18 13.87
CA GLY A 163 43.70 -14.90 13.88
C GLY A 163 42.58 -14.21 14.65
N GLN A 164 42.75 -12.94 15.03
CA GLN A 164 41.68 -12.15 15.66
C GLN A 164 40.78 -11.51 14.60
N LEU A 165 39.52 -11.26 14.96
CA LEU A 165 38.61 -10.54 14.07
C LEU A 165 39.09 -9.09 13.89
N ASN A 166 39.38 -8.72 12.64
CA ASN A 166 39.71 -7.35 12.27
C ASN A 166 38.46 -6.63 11.74
N ASN A 167 37.71 -7.29 10.86
CA ASN A 167 36.57 -6.70 10.20
C ASN A 167 35.43 -7.73 10.07
N LEU A 168 34.20 -7.29 10.31
CA LEU A 168 33.00 -8.05 10.01
C LEU A 168 32.10 -7.20 9.11
N HIS A 169 31.85 -7.70 7.91
CA HIS A 169 31.03 -7.04 6.90
C HIS A 169 29.79 -7.87 6.55
N SER A 170 28.68 -7.20 6.29
CA SER A 170 27.50 -7.85 5.72
C SER A 170 26.64 -6.88 4.92
N ASN A 171 26.12 -7.36 3.79
CA ASN A 171 25.09 -6.66 3.03
C ASN A 171 23.72 -6.95 3.64
N VAL A 172 23.07 -5.91 4.19
CA VAL A 172 21.72 -5.99 4.78
C VAL A 172 20.64 -5.99 3.69
N SER A 173 20.93 -5.29 2.58
CA SER A 173 20.15 -5.25 1.35
C SER A 173 21.06 -4.86 0.17
N ASP A 174 20.53 -4.82 -1.05
CA ASP A 174 21.27 -4.33 -2.22
C ASP A 174 21.67 -2.83 -2.11
N LEU A 175 21.09 -2.09 -1.15
CA LEU A 175 21.34 -0.65 -0.92
C LEU A 175 22.04 -0.34 0.40
N GLU A 176 22.25 -1.33 1.26
CA GLU A 176 22.74 -1.10 2.61
C GLU A 176 23.72 -2.19 3.01
N SER A 177 24.89 -1.77 3.45
CA SER A 177 25.88 -2.63 4.08
C SER A 177 26.25 -2.11 5.46
N ILE A 178 26.57 -3.05 6.33
CA ILE A 178 27.02 -2.78 7.70
C ILE A 178 28.39 -3.40 7.89
N THR A 179 29.23 -2.72 8.66
CA THR A 179 30.61 -3.12 8.88
C THR A 179 30.98 -2.85 10.35
N LEU A 180 31.74 -3.75 10.96
CA LEU A 180 32.35 -3.58 12.26
C LEU A 180 33.85 -3.73 12.12
N THR A 181 34.59 -2.65 12.36
CA THR A 181 36.04 -2.62 12.22
C THR A 181 36.69 -2.51 13.60
N LYS A 182 37.69 -3.35 13.86
CA LYS A 182 38.45 -3.32 15.11
C LYS A 182 39.23 -2.01 15.22
N GLY A 183 39.04 -1.31 16.33
CA GLY A 183 39.75 -0.08 16.68
C GLY A 183 40.38 -0.18 18.07
N ALA A 184 40.95 0.93 18.56
CA ALA A 184 41.69 0.97 19.82
C ALA A 184 40.85 0.72 21.09
N LYS A 185 39.53 0.88 21.03
CA LYS A 185 38.60 0.76 22.17
C LYS A 185 37.53 -0.32 21.99
N GLY A 186 37.71 -1.22 21.03
CA GLY A 186 36.70 -2.21 20.60
C GLY A 186 36.34 -2.04 19.13
N PHE A 187 35.17 -2.53 18.71
CA PHE A 187 34.71 -2.46 17.32
C PHE A 187 33.89 -1.20 17.05
N ALA A 188 34.23 -0.47 15.98
CA ALA A 188 33.46 0.67 15.50
C ALA A 188 32.44 0.21 14.45
N PHE A 189 31.17 0.56 14.65
CA PHE A 189 30.11 0.27 13.70
C PHE A 189 30.06 1.33 12.60
N ASN A 190 29.98 0.89 11.35
CA ASN A 190 29.70 1.75 10.21
C ASN A 190 28.55 1.18 9.38
N ARG A 191 27.70 2.06 8.87
CA ARG A 191 26.58 1.72 7.99
C ARG A 191 26.69 2.58 6.75
N ILE A 192 26.76 1.91 5.61
CA ILE A 192 26.84 2.57 4.30
C ILE A 192 25.51 2.33 3.60
N THR A 193 24.79 3.41 3.33
CA THR A 193 23.58 3.38 2.49
C THR A 193 23.89 4.00 1.14
N THR A 194 23.77 3.17 0.10
CA THR A 194 23.94 3.60 -1.29
C THR A 194 22.63 4.18 -1.79
N LYS A 195 22.68 5.37 -2.40
CA LYS A 195 21.50 5.93 -3.08
C LYS A 195 21.39 5.30 -4.46
N PRO A 196 20.28 4.61 -4.79
CA PRO A 196 20.09 4.07 -6.13
C PRO A 196 19.99 5.20 -7.15
N VAL A 197 20.53 4.96 -8.34
CA VAL A 197 20.30 5.80 -9.51
C VAL A 197 18.95 5.43 -10.11
N MET A 198 18.13 6.43 -10.39
CA MET A 198 16.85 6.24 -11.05
C MET A 198 17.08 6.18 -12.56
N ARG A 199 16.68 5.08 -13.20
CA ARG A 199 16.67 4.93 -14.66
C ARG A 199 15.26 4.71 -15.15
N SER A 200 14.97 5.13 -16.37
CA SER A 200 13.69 4.86 -17.01
C SER A 200 13.78 3.56 -17.82
N ALA A 201 12.80 2.68 -17.61
CA ALA A 201 12.64 1.43 -18.34
C ALA A 201 11.29 1.39 -19.05
N TYR A 202 11.19 0.53 -20.06
CA TYR A 202 10.00 0.30 -20.86
C TYR A 202 9.64 -1.18 -20.86
N VAL A 203 8.34 -1.46 -20.86
CA VAL A 203 7.80 -2.80 -21.04
C VAL A 203 6.56 -2.75 -21.91
N HIS A 204 6.38 -3.80 -22.71
CA HIS A 204 5.20 -4.08 -23.50
C HIS A 204 4.65 -5.45 -23.11
N GLY A 205 3.33 -5.61 -23.10
CA GLY A 205 2.71 -6.91 -22.95
C GLY A 205 1.35 -7.02 -23.63
N VAL A 206 1.05 -8.23 -24.08
CA VAL A 206 -0.25 -8.62 -24.64
C VAL A 206 -0.94 -9.52 -23.63
N ILE A 207 -2.23 -9.27 -23.41
CA ILE A 207 -3.05 -10.07 -22.50
C ILE A 207 -3.38 -11.40 -23.17
N ASN A 208 -2.99 -12.50 -22.54
CA ASN A 208 -3.40 -13.84 -22.95
C ASN A 208 -4.49 -14.41 -22.03
N SER A 209 -4.25 -14.37 -20.73
CA SER A 209 -5.14 -14.94 -19.70
C SER A 209 -5.66 -13.88 -18.73
N SER A 210 -4.73 -13.22 -18.01
CA SER A 210 -5.02 -12.16 -17.05
C SER A 210 -3.97 -11.05 -17.11
N LEU A 211 -4.34 -9.87 -16.62
CA LEU A 211 -3.41 -8.76 -16.48
C LEU A 211 -2.20 -9.14 -15.62
N SER A 212 -2.43 -9.77 -14.46
CA SER A 212 -1.36 -10.10 -13.53
C SER A 212 -0.33 -11.07 -14.11
N GLN A 213 -0.77 -12.12 -14.80
CA GLN A 213 0.15 -13.09 -15.41
C GLN A 213 0.88 -12.49 -16.62
N SER A 214 0.17 -11.74 -17.47
CA SER A 214 0.77 -11.12 -18.67
C SER A 214 1.77 -10.02 -18.29
N ALA A 215 1.47 -9.23 -17.26
CA ALA A 215 2.38 -8.24 -16.68
C ALA A 215 3.61 -8.89 -16.05
N ALA A 216 3.43 -9.97 -15.28
CA ALA A 216 4.56 -10.72 -14.72
C ALA A 216 5.48 -11.29 -15.81
N ARG A 217 4.90 -11.87 -16.87
CA ARG A 217 5.65 -12.39 -18.04
C ARG A 217 6.43 -11.28 -18.74
N ALA A 218 5.88 -10.08 -18.80
CA ALA A 218 6.54 -8.91 -19.37
C ALA A 218 7.62 -8.30 -18.44
N GLY A 219 7.77 -8.81 -17.21
CA GLY A 219 8.78 -8.34 -16.24
C GLY A 219 8.31 -7.25 -15.29
N LEU A 220 7.00 -6.97 -15.22
CA LEU A 220 6.44 -6.08 -14.21
C LEU A 220 6.26 -6.79 -12.87
N SER A 221 6.60 -6.08 -11.79
CA SER A 221 6.28 -6.55 -10.45
C SER A 221 4.77 -6.51 -10.19
N HIS A 222 4.31 -7.29 -9.21
CA HIS A 222 2.91 -7.28 -8.79
C HIS A 222 2.47 -5.87 -8.35
N SER A 223 3.31 -5.13 -7.62
CA SER A 223 3.00 -3.76 -7.19
C SER A 223 2.85 -2.82 -8.37
N MET A 224 3.75 -2.89 -9.36
CA MET A 224 3.67 -2.05 -10.57
C MET A 224 2.42 -2.38 -11.40
N THR A 225 2.03 -3.65 -11.44
CA THR A 225 0.79 -4.09 -12.09
C THR A 225 -0.44 -3.48 -11.41
N MET A 226 -0.47 -3.48 -10.08
CA MET A 226 -1.57 -2.86 -9.32
C MET A 226 -1.59 -1.34 -9.47
N ASP A 227 -0.42 -0.70 -9.54
CA ASP A 227 -0.31 0.74 -9.81
C ASP A 227 -0.85 1.07 -11.20
N MET A 228 -0.49 0.30 -12.23
CA MET A 228 -1.02 0.45 -13.59
C MET A 228 -2.54 0.25 -13.62
N ALA A 229 -3.03 -0.83 -13.01
CA ALA A 229 -4.47 -1.08 -12.90
C ALA A 229 -5.20 0.07 -12.18
N SER A 230 -4.57 0.69 -11.17
CA SER A 230 -5.13 1.83 -10.46
C SER A 230 -5.18 3.10 -11.31
N VAL A 231 -4.23 3.29 -12.24
CA VAL A 231 -4.22 4.43 -13.17
C VAL A 231 -5.40 4.38 -14.14
N PHE A 232 -5.75 3.20 -14.65
CA PHE A 232 -6.80 3.03 -15.66
C PHE A 232 -8.12 2.49 -15.12
N GLY A 233 -8.18 2.07 -13.86
CA GLY A 233 -9.32 1.37 -13.26
C GLY A 233 -10.61 2.19 -13.17
N TYR A 234 -10.57 3.48 -13.55
CA TYR A 234 -11.75 4.32 -13.70
C TYR A 234 -12.40 4.27 -15.09
N ASP A 235 -11.61 3.98 -16.12
CA ASP A 235 -12.00 3.89 -17.53
C ASP A 235 -12.17 2.45 -18.00
N ILE A 236 -11.48 1.49 -17.35
CA ILE A 236 -11.48 0.06 -17.67
C ILE A 236 -11.83 -0.73 -16.41
N ASP A 237 -12.87 -1.56 -16.46
CA ASP A 237 -13.13 -2.55 -15.41
C ASP A 237 -12.24 -3.78 -15.67
N PHE A 238 -11.07 -3.85 -15.03
CA PHE A 238 -10.13 -4.95 -15.26
C PHE A 238 -10.67 -6.34 -14.89
N ALA A 239 -11.77 -6.44 -14.14
CA ALA A 239 -12.39 -7.73 -13.83
C ALA A 239 -13.37 -8.19 -14.93
N GLN A 240 -13.97 -7.28 -15.69
CA GLN A 240 -15.02 -7.60 -16.67
C GLN A 240 -14.65 -7.27 -18.12
N ASP A 241 -13.79 -6.28 -18.32
CA ASP A 241 -13.54 -5.69 -19.63
C ASP A 241 -12.36 -6.32 -20.37
N ILE A 242 -11.39 -6.88 -19.66
CA ILE A 242 -10.17 -7.48 -20.24
C ILE A 242 -10.54 -8.62 -21.18
N ARG A 243 -9.88 -8.63 -22.34
CA ARG A 243 -9.92 -9.71 -23.32
C ARG A 243 -8.52 -10.14 -23.72
N GLN A 244 -8.41 -11.37 -24.20
CA GLN A 244 -7.23 -11.83 -24.91
C GLN A 244 -6.96 -10.92 -26.12
N GLY A 245 -5.70 -10.52 -26.31
CA GLY A 245 -5.27 -9.59 -27.35
C GLY A 245 -5.34 -8.10 -26.95
N ASP A 246 -5.87 -7.76 -25.77
CA ASP A 246 -5.65 -6.43 -25.19
C ASP A 246 -4.15 -6.22 -24.92
N GLU A 247 -3.69 -4.97 -24.90
CA GLU A 247 -2.26 -4.67 -24.81
C GLU A 247 -1.97 -3.56 -23.81
N PHE A 248 -0.77 -3.56 -23.24
CA PHE A 248 -0.29 -2.47 -22.41
C PHE A 248 1.17 -2.12 -22.71
N ASP A 249 1.49 -0.85 -22.52
CA ASP A 249 2.83 -0.28 -22.60
C ASP A 249 3.08 0.53 -21.32
N VAL A 250 4.23 0.35 -20.66
CA VAL A 250 4.56 1.08 -19.43
C VAL A 250 5.99 1.59 -19.49
N ILE A 251 6.15 2.90 -19.32
CA ILE A 251 7.42 3.54 -19.00
C ILE A 251 7.44 3.82 -17.51
N TYR A 252 8.41 3.28 -16.79
CA TYR A 252 8.50 3.37 -15.34
C TYR A 252 9.94 3.60 -14.87
N GLU A 253 10.08 3.98 -13.61
CA GLU A 253 11.38 4.14 -12.97
C GLU A 253 11.90 2.80 -12.42
N GLN A 254 13.17 2.51 -12.66
CA GLN A 254 13.94 1.45 -12.02
C GLN A 254 15.00 2.07 -11.10
N LYS A 255 15.15 1.47 -9.93
CA LYS A 255 16.23 1.79 -8.99
C LYS A 255 17.39 0.87 -9.30
N VAL A 256 18.51 1.44 -9.70
CA VAL A 256 19.72 0.70 -10.03
C VAL A 256 20.81 1.04 -9.01
N ALA A 257 21.41 0.04 -8.40
CA ALA A 257 22.58 0.19 -7.57
C ALA A 257 23.56 -0.95 -7.87
N ASN A 258 24.86 -0.62 -7.93
CA ASN A 258 25.93 -1.57 -8.22
C ASN A 258 25.68 -2.38 -9.52
N GLY A 259 25.16 -1.73 -10.56
CA GLY A 259 24.83 -2.36 -11.85
C GLY A 259 23.59 -3.26 -11.84
N LYS A 260 22.94 -3.47 -10.68
CA LYS A 260 21.77 -4.33 -10.53
C LYS A 260 20.50 -3.51 -10.30
N VAL A 261 19.37 -3.97 -10.84
CA VAL A 261 18.05 -3.43 -10.50
C VAL A 261 17.67 -3.91 -9.10
N VAL A 262 17.53 -2.97 -8.18
CA VAL A 262 17.24 -3.22 -6.75
C VAL A 262 15.80 -2.89 -6.38
N GLY A 263 15.01 -2.41 -7.35
CA GLY A 263 13.59 -2.14 -7.18
C GLY A 263 13.05 -1.23 -8.27
N THR A 264 11.81 -0.82 -8.10
CA THR A 264 11.11 0.09 -9.01
C THR A 264 10.71 1.38 -8.29
N GLY A 265 10.45 2.43 -9.08
CA GLY A 265 9.85 3.69 -8.67
C GLY A 265 8.46 3.85 -9.27
N ASN A 266 8.15 5.05 -9.75
CA ASN A 266 6.82 5.40 -10.26
C ASN A 266 6.64 4.98 -11.73
N ILE A 267 5.38 4.79 -12.16
CA ILE A 267 5.01 4.81 -13.57
C ILE A 267 5.13 6.26 -14.07
N LEU A 268 5.94 6.49 -15.10
CA LEU A 268 6.10 7.81 -15.73
C LEU A 268 5.01 8.04 -16.78
N SER A 269 4.72 7.02 -17.58
CA SER A 269 3.59 7.00 -18.50
C SER A 269 3.16 5.57 -18.78
N ALA A 270 1.88 5.36 -19.02
CA ALA A 270 1.35 4.07 -19.42
C ALA A 270 0.32 4.23 -20.55
N ARG A 271 0.15 3.18 -21.33
CA ARG A 271 -0.89 3.05 -22.34
C ARG A 271 -1.55 1.69 -22.21
N PHE A 272 -2.87 1.64 -22.33
CA PHE A 272 -3.64 0.40 -22.33
C PHE A 272 -4.60 0.42 -23.50
N THR A 273 -4.57 -0.62 -24.34
CA THR A 273 -5.52 -0.80 -25.43
C THR A 273 -6.48 -1.91 -25.03
N ASN A 274 -7.74 -1.54 -24.75
CA ASN A 274 -8.81 -2.46 -24.41
C ASN A 274 -9.85 -2.44 -25.52
N ARG A 275 -10.11 -3.61 -26.13
CA ARG A 275 -11.12 -3.77 -27.19
C ARG A 275 -10.96 -2.76 -28.33
N GLY A 276 -9.71 -2.52 -28.75
CA GLY A 276 -9.35 -1.59 -29.83
C GLY A 276 -9.37 -0.10 -29.44
N LYS A 277 -9.75 0.25 -28.20
CA LYS A 277 -9.67 1.62 -27.71
C LYS A 277 -8.44 1.81 -26.82
N THR A 278 -7.61 2.80 -27.18
CA THR A 278 -6.37 3.13 -26.48
C THR A 278 -6.57 4.24 -25.45
N TYR A 279 -6.12 3.99 -24.23
CA TYR A 279 -6.07 4.93 -23.13
C TYR A 279 -4.60 5.24 -22.82
N THR A 280 -4.24 6.51 -22.73
CA THR A 280 -2.87 6.94 -22.40
C THR A 280 -2.88 7.81 -21.16
N ALA A 281 -1.98 7.53 -20.24
CA ALA A 281 -1.81 8.25 -18.99
C ALA A 281 -0.34 8.67 -18.81
N VAL A 282 -0.13 9.91 -18.37
CA VAL A 282 1.18 10.48 -18.09
C VAL A 282 1.19 11.04 -16.68
N ARG A 283 2.21 10.70 -15.90
CA ARG A 283 2.43 11.21 -14.55
C ARG A 283 2.97 12.63 -14.62
N TYR A 284 2.35 13.56 -13.91
CA TYR A 284 2.81 14.94 -13.81
C TYR A 284 2.89 15.39 -12.35
N THR A 285 3.98 16.07 -12.01
CA THR A 285 4.18 16.70 -10.70
C THR A 285 4.12 18.22 -10.86
N ASN A 286 3.12 18.86 -10.24
CA ASN A 286 2.96 20.31 -10.32
C ASN A 286 4.03 21.08 -9.51
N LYS A 287 4.08 22.41 -9.64
CA LYS A 287 5.02 23.27 -8.88
C LYS A 287 4.93 23.11 -7.36
N GLN A 288 3.80 22.66 -6.84
CA GLN A 288 3.57 22.43 -5.41
C GLN A 288 3.96 21.00 -4.97
N GLY A 289 4.56 20.20 -5.84
CA GLY A 289 4.99 18.83 -5.54
C GLY A 289 3.89 17.77 -5.57
N ASN A 290 2.66 18.12 -5.97
CA ASN A 290 1.57 17.15 -6.07
C ASN A 290 1.66 16.39 -7.39
N SER A 291 1.66 15.06 -7.29
CA SER A 291 1.74 14.17 -8.43
C SER A 291 0.38 13.53 -8.73
N SER A 292 0.00 13.47 -10.01
CA SER A 292 -1.18 12.73 -10.48
C SER A 292 -0.98 12.25 -11.92
N TYR A 293 -1.88 11.41 -12.41
CA TYR A 293 -1.91 10.94 -13.79
C TYR A 293 -2.96 11.70 -14.60
N TYR A 294 -2.59 12.05 -15.83
CA TYR A 294 -3.41 12.79 -16.77
C TYR A 294 -3.35 12.14 -18.15
N THR A 295 -4.42 12.27 -18.92
CA THR A 295 -4.43 11.98 -20.36
C THR A 295 -3.44 12.88 -21.10
N ALA A 296 -3.12 12.53 -22.36
CA ALA A 296 -2.27 13.34 -23.24
C ALA A 296 -2.72 14.81 -23.35
N ASP A 297 -4.03 15.06 -23.30
CA ASP A 297 -4.63 16.41 -23.38
C ASP A 297 -4.70 17.12 -22.01
N GLY A 298 -4.23 16.48 -20.94
CA GLY A 298 -4.21 17.04 -19.59
C GLY A 298 -5.50 16.87 -18.79
N ASN A 299 -6.45 16.03 -19.23
CA ASN A 299 -7.60 15.64 -18.41
C ASN A 299 -7.17 14.64 -17.34
N SER A 300 -7.78 14.69 -16.15
CA SER A 300 -7.40 13.78 -15.06
C SER A 300 -7.81 12.33 -15.33
N MET A 301 -6.91 11.39 -14.99
CA MET A 301 -7.22 9.95 -15.00
C MET A 301 -7.99 9.49 -13.75
N ARG A 302 -8.11 10.34 -12.72
CA ARG A 302 -8.82 10.02 -11.48
C ARG A 302 -10.25 10.54 -11.50
N LYS A 303 -11.17 9.83 -10.85
CA LYS A 303 -12.48 10.40 -10.47
C LYS A 303 -12.28 11.44 -9.36
N ALA A 304 -13.07 12.51 -9.40
CA ALA A 304 -13.06 13.54 -8.36
C ALA A 304 -13.47 12.99 -6.98
N PHE A 305 -14.19 11.85 -6.96
CA PHE A 305 -14.72 11.24 -5.75
C PHE A 305 -14.45 9.73 -5.65
N ILE A 306 -14.01 9.25 -4.48
CA ILE A 306 -14.13 7.84 -4.08
C ILE A 306 -15.58 7.61 -3.61
N ARG A 307 -16.14 6.45 -3.96
CA ARG A 307 -17.54 6.12 -3.64
C ARG A 307 -17.76 5.76 -2.17
N THR A 308 -16.79 5.07 -1.59
CA THR A 308 -16.88 4.57 -0.22
C THR A 308 -15.78 5.23 0.62
N PRO A 309 -16.12 6.16 1.51
CA PRO A 309 -15.13 6.90 2.30
C PRO A 309 -14.61 6.12 3.53
N VAL A 310 -14.87 4.82 3.63
CA VAL A 310 -14.48 3.95 4.75
C VAL A 310 -14.13 2.57 4.21
N ASP A 311 -12.98 2.03 4.62
CA ASP A 311 -12.58 0.67 4.24
C ASP A 311 -13.35 -0.37 5.08
N PHE A 312 -13.67 -1.53 4.49
CA PHE A 312 -14.28 -2.68 5.19
C PHE A 312 -15.64 -2.40 5.87
N ALA A 313 -16.38 -1.41 5.39
CA ALA A 313 -17.70 -1.07 5.93
C ALA A 313 -18.84 -1.72 5.13
N ARG A 314 -19.90 -2.14 5.84
CA ARG A 314 -21.16 -2.58 5.22
C ARG A 314 -22.17 -1.44 5.18
N ILE A 315 -22.96 -1.37 4.11
CA ILE A 315 -24.07 -0.40 4.05
C ILE A 315 -25.20 -0.89 4.97
N SER A 316 -25.48 -0.16 6.04
CA SER A 316 -26.60 -0.46 6.95
C SER A 316 -27.89 0.25 6.54
N SER A 317 -27.79 1.35 5.82
CA SER A 317 -28.93 2.13 5.31
C SER A 317 -28.57 2.85 4.01
N ARG A 318 -29.40 2.74 2.98
CA ARG A 318 -29.20 3.44 1.70
C ARG A 318 -29.90 4.80 1.69
N PHE A 319 -29.53 5.65 0.73
CA PHE A 319 -30.24 6.89 0.45
C PHE A 319 -31.70 6.60 0.07
N SER A 320 -32.63 7.42 0.57
CA SER A 320 -34.04 7.31 0.21
C SER A 320 -34.79 8.61 0.48
N MET A 321 -35.60 9.07 -0.47
CA MET A 321 -36.47 10.23 -0.28
C MET A 321 -37.80 9.88 0.44
N GLY A 322 -38.07 8.59 0.68
CA GLY A 322 -39.39 8.10 1.09
C GLY A 322 -39.39 6.92 2.05
N ARG A 323 -38.34 6.72 2.87
CA ARG A 323 -38.29 5.59 3.80
C ARG A 323 -39.19 5.80 5.01
N LYS A 324 -40.00 4.81 5.38
CA LYS A 324 -40.74 4.78 6.66
C LYS A 324 -39.74 4.61 7.82
N HIS A 325 -39.70 5.58 8.73
CA HIS A 325 -38.79 5.59 9.87
C HIS A 325 -39.21 4.53 10.91
N PRO A 326 -38.36 3.53 11.22
CA PRO A 326 -38.76 2.36 12.01
C PRO A 326 -39.20 2.67 13.43
N ILE A 327 -38.77 3.81 13.99
CA ILE A 327 -39.10 4.23 15.35
C ILE A 327 -40.26 5.24 15.39
N LEU A 328 -40.48 6.00 14.31
CA LEU A 328 -41.42 7.14 14.32
C LEU A 328 -42.67 6.89 13.49
N ASN A 329 -42.73 5.79 12.73
CA ASN A 329 -43.82 5.45 11.80
C ASN A 329 -44.18 6.54 10.77
N LYS A 330 -43.27 7.50 10.54
CA LYS A 330 -43.40 8.56 9.53
C LYS A 330 -42.46 8.31 8.35
N ILE A 331 -42.88 8.66 7.14
CA ILE A 331 -41.97 8.71 5.99
C ILE A 331 -40.98 9.85 6.24
N ARG A 332 -39.69 9.52 6.30
CA ARG A 332 -38.60 10.48 6.47
C ARG A 332 -37.49 10.18 5.48
N ALA A 333 -37.06 11.21 4.76
CA ALA A 333 -35.93 11.08 3.86
C ALA A 333 -34.66 10.74 4.65
N HIS A 334 -33.93 9.74 4.16
CA HIS A 334 -32.56 9.46 4.54
C HIS A 334 -31.66 10.06 3.46
N LYS A 335 -31.09 11.25 3.72
CA LYS A 335 -30.38 12.09 2.75
C LYS A 335 -28.90 11.69 2.55
N GLY A 336 -28.56 10.48 2.93
CA GLY A 336 -27.21 9.93 2.86
C GLY A 336 -27.21 8.41 2.85
N VAL A 337 -26.03 7.83 3.02
CA VAL A 337 -25.78 6.39 3.15
C VAL A 337 -25.09 6.16 4.49
N ASP A 338 -25.57 5.15 5.23
CA ASP A 338 -24.95 4.76 6.49
C ASP A 338 -24.03 3.57 6.28
N TYR A 339 -22.76 3.74 6.64
CA TYR A 339 -21.73 2.72 6.60
C TYR A 339 -21.43 2.25 8.02
N ALA A 340 -21.86 1.03 8.35
CA ALA A 340 -21.60 0.41 9.65
C ALA A 340 -20.20 -0.20 9.66
N ALA A 341 -19.41 0.20 10.66
CA ALA A 341 -18.08 -0.32 10.96
C ALA A 341 -17.72 0.01 12.43
N PRO A 342 -16.72 -0.67 13.02
CA PRO A 342 -16.33 -0.44 14.42
C PRO A 342 -15.97 1.03 14.71
N ARG A 343 -16.18 1.48 15.96
CA ARG A 343 -15.68 2.80 16.40
C ARG A 343 -14.16 2.87 16.20
N GLY A 344 -13.67 4.03 15.79
CA GLY A 344 -12.26 4.22 15.48
C GLY A 344 -11.86 3.89 14.05
N THR A 345 -12.73 3.26 13.24
CA THR A 345 -12.42 3.01 11.83
C THR A 345 -12.15 4.34 11.11
N PRO A 346 -11.04 4.48 10.37
CA PRO A 346 -10.70 5.70 9.64
C PRO A 346 -11.75 6.07 8.60
N ILE A 347 -12.12 7.35 8.57
CA ILE A 347 -12.96 7.96 7.54
C ILE A 347 -12.08 8.81 6.63
N LYS A 348 -12.19 8.61 5.33
CA LYS A 348 -11.41 9.29 4.29
C LYS A 348 -12.26 10.37 3.59
N ALA A 349 -11.62 11.47 3.19
CA ALA A 349 -12.26 12.46 2.32
C ALA A 349 -12.60 11.83 0.96
N ALA A 350 -13.85 11.97 0.53
CA ALA A 350 -14.32 11.44 -0.74
C ALA A 350 -13.60 12.09 -1.93
N GLY A 351 -13.23 13.36 -1.84
CA GLY A 351 -12.56 14.10 -2.92
C GLY A 351 -11.63 15.17 -2.37
N ASP A 352 -10.79 15.74 -3.24
CA ASP A 352 -10.01 16.94 -2.93
C ASP A 352 -10.98 18.08 -2.60
N GLY A 353 -10.68 18.89 -1.57
CA GLY A 353 -11.58 19.98 -1.23
C GLY A 353 -11.16 20.83 -0.03
N LYS A 354 -12.01 21.80 0.29
CA LYS A 354 -11.88 22.69 1.45
C LYS A 354 -12.86 22.28 2.54
N VAL A 355 -12.36 22.14 3.77
CA VAL A 355 -13.16 21.84 4.95
C VAL A 355 -13.99 23.08 5.30
N LEU A 356 -15.30 23.03 5.09
CA LEU A 356 -16.23 24.08 5.50
C LEU A 356 -16.54 24.02 6.99
N LEU A 357 -16.53 22.82 7.56
CA LEU A 357 -16.78 22.58 8.98
C LEU A 357 -16.00 21.34 9.42
N ALA A 358 -15.28 21.44 10.53
CA ALA A 358 -14.88 20.32 11.37
C ALA A 358 -15.32 20.65 12.80
N GLY A 359 -16.46 20.10 13.23
CA GLY A 359 -17.06 20.47 14.50
C GLY A 359 -18.39 19.77 14.77
N ARG A 360 -19.11 20.19 15.81
CA ARG A 360 -20.38 19.57 16.20
C ARG A 360 -21.55 20.21 15.43
N ARG A 361 -22.45 19.40 14.86
CA ARG A 361 -23.60 19.86 14.06
C ARG A 361 -24.88 19.10 14.40
N GLY A 362 -25.55 19.51 15.47
CA GLY A 362 -26.88 18.99 15.86
C GLY A 362 -26.95 17.46 15.85
N GLY A 363 -27.95 16.92 15.15
CA GLY A 363 -28.19 15.48 15.04
C GLY A 363 -27.05 14.70 14.38
N TYR A 364 -26.20 15.33 13.56
CA TYR A 364 -25.04 14.66 12.97
C TYR A 364 -23.89 14.45 13.97
N GLY A 365 -23.94 15.06 15.16
CA GLY A 365 -22.85 14.95 16.13
C GLY A 365 -21.57 15.61 15.62
N ASN A 366 -20.41 15.01 15.89
CA ASN A 366 -19.15 15.48 15.31
C ASN A 366 -19.16 15.21 13.81
N THR A 367 -18.95 16.28 13.05
CA THR A 367 -19.22 16.33 11.62
C THR A 367 -18.09 17.04 10.89
N VAL A 368 -17.67 16.45 9.77
CA VAL A 368 -16.86 17.14 8.77
C VAL A 368 -17.72 17.44 7.55
N ILE A 369 -17.59 18.65 6.99
CA ILE A 369 -18.22 19.04 5.73
C ILE A 369 -17.13 19.55 4.80
N ILE A 370 -17.05 18.98 3.60
CA ILE A 370 -16.04 19.34 2.60
C ILE A 370 -16.74 19.89 1.37
N GLN A 371 -16.30 21.06 0.92
CA GLN A 371 -16.65 21.64 -0.36
C GLN A 371 -15.62 21.21 -1.41
N HIS A 372 -16.10 20.70 -2.53
CA HIS A 372 -15.27 20.20 -3.64
C HIS A 372 -15.59 21.02 -4.89
N GLY A 373 -14.68 21.93 -5.24
CA GLY A 373 -14.95 22.96 -6.25
C GLY A 373 -16.20 23.77 -5.91
N ASN A 374 -16.92 24.22 -6.93
CA ASN A 374 -18.14 25.04 -6.77
C ASN A 374 -19.43 24.20 -6.69
N THR A 375 -19.40 22.96 -7.18
CA THR A 375 -20.60 22.17 -7.46
C THR A 375 -20.92 21.17 -6.36
N TYR A 376 -19.91 20.58 -5.72
CA TYR A 376 -20.09 19.38 -4.90
C TYR A 376 -19.79 19.64 -3.43
N ARG A 377 -20.54 18.94 -2.57
CA ARG A 377 -20.30 18.97 -1.12
C ARG A 377 -20.53 17.60 -0.53
N THR A 378 -19.68 17.20 0.41
CA THR A 378 -19.84 15.97 1.17
C THR A 378 -19.93 16.26 2.67
N LEU A 379 -20.70 15.43 3.37
CA LEU A 379 -20.86 15.48 4.82
C LEU A 379 -20.53 14.11 5.42
N TYR A 380 -19.80 14.13 6.53
CA TYR A 380 -19.39 12.94 7.29
C TYR A 380 -19.86 13.13 8.73
N GLY A 381 -20.91 12.43 9.12
CA GLY A 381 -21.54 12.54 10.44
C GLY A 381 -21.18 11.42 11.41
N HIS A 382 -21.61 11.58 12.65
CA HIS A 382 -21.50 10.66 13.77
C HIS A 382 -20.07 10.28 14.18
N MET A 383 -19.09 11.12 13.84
CA MET A 383 -17.68 10.84 14.08
C MET A 383 -17.36 10.78 15.58
N GLN A 384 -16.37 10.00 16.00
CA GLN A 384 -15.88 10.06 17.39
C GLN A 384 -14.94 11.25 17.61
N GLY A 385 -14.19 11.62 16.56
CA GLY A 385 -13.21 12.69 16.58
C GLY A 385 -12.61 12.91 15.19
N PHE A 386 -11.86 14.00 15.06
CA PHE A 386 -11.23 14.44 13.82
C PHE A 386 -9.78 13.96 13.77
N ALA A 387 -9.25 13.74 12.56
CA ALA A 387 -7.84 13.45 12.39
C ALA A 387 -6.98 14.70 12.61
N LYS A 388 -5.70 14.50 12.95
CA LYS A 388 -4.77 15.61 13.19
C LYS A 388 -4.67 16.51 11.96
N GLY A 389 -4.78 17.83 12.15
CA GLY A 389 -4.68 18.83 11.08
C GLY A 389 -5.98 19.08 10.32
N VAL A 390 -7.06 18.34 10.60
CA VAL A 390 -8.38 18.57 10.00
C VAL A 390 -9.12 19.63 10.79
N GLN A 391 -9.27 20.80 10.21
CA GLN A 391 -9.95 21.94 10.83
C GLN A 391 -10.72 22.75 9.80
N THR A 392 -11.73 23.49 10.27
CA THR A 392 -12.49 24.44 9.45
C THR A 392 -11.55 25.41 8.73
N GLY A 393 -11.76 25.61 7.42
CA GLY A 393 -10.94 26.44 6.55
C GLY A 393 -9.75 25.71 5.91
N GLY A 394 -9.35 24.55 6.45
CA GLY A 394 -8.26 23.74 5.90
C GLY A 394 -8.59 23.10 4.56
N THR A 395 -7.57 22.53 3.91
CA THR A 395 -7.73 21.74 2.69
C THR A 395 -7.43 20.27 2.97
N VAL A 396 -8.07 19.39 2.21
CA VAL A 396 -7.87 17.94 2.29
C VAL A 396 -7.76 17.33 0.90
N LYS A 397 -7.02 16.24 0.80
CA LYS A 397 -6.89 15.43 -0.41
C LYS A 397 -7.87 14.26 -0.41
N GLN A 398 -8.34 13.86 -1.57
CA GLN A 398 -9.09 12.62 -1.75
C GLN A 398 -8.31 11.45 -1.12
N GLY A 399 -9.00 10.65 -0.30
CA GLY A 399 -8.41 9.52 0.42
C GLY A 399 -7.71 9.90 1.73
N GLN A 400 -7.49 11.19 2.01
CA GLN A 400 -6.91 11.63 3.28
C GLN A 400 -7.85 11.28 4.44
N VAL A 401 -7.31 10.71 5.52
CA VAL A 401 -8.08 10.44 6.74
C VAL A 401 -8.51 11.77 7.37
N ILE A 402 -9.81 11.97 7.50
CA ILE A 402 -10.43 13.18 8.06
C ILE A 402 -10.93 13.01 9.49
N GLY A 403 -11.06 11.77 9.95
CA GLY A 403 -11.38 11.41 11.32
C GLY A 403 -11.82 9.97 11.41
N TYR A 404 -12.64 9.65 12.41
CA TYR A 404 -12.89 8.26 12.78
C TYR A 404 -14.36 8.01 13.09
N ILE A 405 -14.85 6.82 12.74
CA ILE A 405 -16.22 6.40 13.02
C ILE A 405 -16.49 6.47 14.53
N GLY A 406 -17.66 6.99 14.87
CA GLY A 406 -18.14 7.08 16.24
C GLY A 406 -19.63 6.77 16.33
N THR A 407 -20.28 7.41 17.29
CA THR A 407 -21.73 7.28 17.53
C THR A 407 -22.35 8.60 17.98
N THR A 408 -21.67 9.73 17.73
CA THR A 408 -22.05 11.02 18.31
C THR A 408 -23.32 11.58 17.65
N GLY A 409 -24.05 12.44 18.35
CA GLY A 409 -25.32 12.96 17.85
C GLY A 409 -26.44 11.93 17.92
N LEU A 410 -27.37 11.99 16.98
CA LEU A 410 -28.51 11.08 16.91
C LEU A 410 -28.13 9.82 16.11
N SER A 411 -27.53 8.86 16.80
CA SER A 411 -27.07 7.60 16.21
C SER A 411 -27.42 6.42 17.12
N THR A 412 -27.88 5.31 16.53
CA THR A 412 -28.27 4.09 17.26
C THR A 412 -27.10 3.13 17.51
N GLY A 413 -25.96 3.35 16.84
CA GLY A 413 -24.78 2.50 16.96
C GLY A 413 -23.64 2.97 16.05
N PRO A 414 -22.45 2.35 16.15
CA PRO A 414 -21.28 2.79 15.39
C PRO A 414 -21.50 2.74 13.87
N HIS A 415 -21.51 3.91 13.22
CA HIS A 415 -21.58 4.05 11.78
C HIS A 415 -21.09 5.44 11.33
N LEU A 416 -20.75 5.56 10.06
CA LEU A 416 -20.63 6.84 9.36
C LEU A 416 -21.94 7.14 8.64
N HIS A 417 -22.51 8.32 8.87
CA HIS A 417 -23.53 8.88 7.99
C HIS A 417 -22.86 9.75 6.92
N TYR A 418 -22.97 9.35 5.65
CA TYR A 418 -22.33 10.01 4.53
C TYR A 418 -23.35 10.63 3.57
N GLU A 419 -23.25 11.92 3.33
CA GLU A 419 -24.10 12.62 2.35
C GLU A 419 -23.28 13.16 1.19
N PHE A 420 -23.88 13.18 0.00
CA PHE A 420 -23.33 13.78 -1.20
C PHE A 420 -24.34 14.78 -1.77
N GLN A 421 -23.88 15.99 -2.07
CA GLN A 421 -24.70 17.05 -2.64
C GLN A 421 -24.13 17.52 -3.97
N VAL A 422 -25.01 17.76 -4.94
CA VAL A 422 -24.71 18.37 -6.24
C VAL A 422 -25.54 19.64 -6.35
N ASN A 423 -24.87 20.79 -6.51
CA ASN A 423 -25.51 22.11 -6.52
C ASN A 423 -26.44 22.34 -5.31
N GLY A 424 -26.03 21.85 -4.13
CA GLY A 424 -26.79 21.96 -2.88
C GLY A 424 -27.93 20.95 -2.70
N VAL A 425 -28.22 20.10 -3.69
CA VAL A 425 -29.25 19.05 -3.60
C VAL A 425 -28.62 17.73 -3.18
N HIS A 426 -29.18 17.07 -2.15
CA HIS A 426 -28.73 15.74 -1.74
C HIS A 426 -29.10 14.69 -2.79
N VAL A 427 -28.15 13.84 -3.14
CA VAL A 427 -28.32 12.78 -4.14
C VAL A 427 -27.80 11.45 -3.57
N ASP A 428 -28.26 10.33 -4.14
CA ASP A 428 -27.73 9.01 -3.78
C ASP A 428 -26.25 8.88 -4.21
N PRO A 429 -25.28 8.84 -3.28
CA PRO A 429 -23.86 8.75 -3.62
C PRO A 429 -23.49 7.48 -4.39
N LEU A 430 -24.29 6.41 -4.27
CA LEU A 430 -24.05 5.12 -4.92
C LEU A 430 -24.55 5.09 -6.37
N GLY A 431 -25.54 5.92 -6.70
CA GLY A 431 -26.16 5.97 -8.02
C GLY A 431 -25.58 7.04 -8.96
N GLN A 432 -24.74 7.95 -8.47
CA GLN A 432 -24.21 9.04 -9.30
C GLN A 432 -23.07 8.60 -10.23
N LYS A 433 -23.11 9.11 -11.46
CA LYS A 433 -21.91 9.21 -12.32
C LYS A 433 -21.05 10.33 -11.77
N LEU A 434 -19.91 9.97 -11.19
CA LEU A 434 -18.98 10.92 -10.58
C LEU A 434 -18.13 11.56 -11.69
N PRO A 435 -17.89 12.88 -11.65
CA PRO A 435 -17.02 13.55 -12.61
C PRO A 435 -15.56 13.10 -12.43
N MET A 436 -14.75 13.29 -13.48
CA MET A 436 -13.30 13.24 -13.35
C MET A 436 -12.80 14.39 -12.46
N ALA A 437 -11.66 14.18 -11.81
CA ALA A 437 -10.98 15.24 -11.06
C ALA A 437 -10.54 16.36 -12.00
N ASP A 438 -10.19 17.51 -11.42
CA ASP A 438 -9.84 18.69 -12.20
C ASP A 438 -8.71 18.38 -13.20
N PRO A 439 -8.84 18.85 -14.46
CA PRO A 439 -7.75 18.75 -15.43
C PRO A 439 -6.55 19.59 -14.98
N ILE A 440 -5.45 19.49 -15.70
CA ILE A 440 -4.26 20.30 -15.43
C ILE A 440 -4.65 21.78 -15.44
N ALA A 441 -4.29 22.46 -14.34
CA ALA A 441 -4.52 23.88 -14.18
C ALA A 441 -3.95 24.64 -15.38
N LYS A 442 -4.69 25.65 -15.86
CA LYS A 442 -4.30 26.41 -17.05
C LYS A 442 -2.86 26.95 -16.97
N ALA A 443 -2.43 27.38 -15.79
CA ALA A 443 -1.08 27.88 -15.53
C ALA A 443 0.03 26.81 -15.59
N GLU A 444 -0.31 25.53 -15.45
CA GLU A 444 0.62 24.40 -15.49
C GLU A 444 0.66 23.72 -16.87
N ARG A 445 -0.26 24.04 -17.79
CA ARG A 445 -0.38 23.37 -19.10
C ARG A 445 0.90 23.36 -19.93
N ALA A 446 1.59 24.50 -20.04
CA ALA A 446 2.82 24.58 -20.84
C ALA A 446 3.90 23.65 -20.28
N ARG A 447 4.08 23.64 -18.95
CA ARG A 447 5.05 22.77 -18.27
C ARG A 447 4.65 21.30 -18.39
N PHE A 448 3.36 21.00 -18.29
CA PHE A 448 2.86 19.65 -18.52
C PHE A 448 3.23 19.16 -19.92
N MET A 449 2.92 19.93 -20.98
CA MET A 449 3.23 19.53 -22.36
C MET A 449 4.73 19.31 -22.56
N GLN A 450 5.57 20.20 -22.01
CA GLN A 450 7.02 20.08 -22.07
C GLN A 450 7.53 18.77 -21.44
N GLN A 451 6.88 18.28 -20.37
CA GLN A 451 7.27 17.04 -19.69
C GLN A 451 6.60 15.80 -20.27
N SER A 452 5.36 15.91 -20.76
CA SER A 452 4.58 14.77 -21.21
C SER A 452 4.87 14.36 -22.65
N GLN A 453 5.13 15.32 -23.55
CA GLN A 453 5.42 15.03 -24.96
C GLN A 453 6.62 14.10 -25.15
N PRO A 454 7.78 14.30 -24.47
CA PRO A 454 8.90 13.38 -24.59
C PRO A 454 8.58 11.96 -24.11
N LEU A 455 7.77 11.82 -23.05
CA LEU A 455 7.37 10.50 -22.53
C LEU A 455 6.47 9.77 -23.52
N MET A 456 5.52 10.48 -24.15
CA MET A 456 4.65 9.91 -25.17
C MET A 456 5.43 9.51 -26.44
N ALA A 457 6.31 10.39 -26.92
CA ALA A 457 7.16 10.11 -28.07
C ALA A 457 8.08 8.90 -27.82
N ARG A 458 8.67 8.81 -26.62
CA ARG A 458 9.48 7.65 -26.22
C ARG A 458 8.65 6.37 -26.23
N MET A 459 7.41 6.40 -25.75
CA MET A 459 6.54 5.22 -25.76
C MET A 459 6.29 4.70 -27.18
N ASP A 460 6.04 5.59 -28.13
CA ASP A 460 5.84 5.22 -29.53
C ASP A 460 7.13 4.64 -30.15
N GLN A 461 8.29 5.24 -29.85
CA GLN A 461 9.60 4.77 -30.32
C GLN A 461 9.93 3.37 -29.76
N GLU A 462 9.81 3.16 -28.45
CA GLU A 462 10.13 1.89 -27.79
C GLU A 462 9.22 0.77 -28.32
N ARG A 463 7.91 1.04 -28.47
CA ARG A 463 6.95 0.12 -29.06
C ARG A 463 7.33 -0.27 -30.49
N SER A 464 7.68 0.70 -31.33
CA SER A 464 8.09 0.42 -32.71
C SER A 464 9.37 -0.42 -32.78
N THR A 465 10.32 -0.16 -31.88
CA THR A 465 11.60 -0.88 -31.80
C THR A 465 11.38 -2.34 -31.39
N LEU A 466 10.53 -2.57 -30.38
CA LEU A 466 10.19 -3.91 -29.88
C LEU A 466 9.43 -4.73 -30.93
N LEU A 467 8.49 -4.12 -31.65
CA LEU A 467 7.79 -4.78 -32.75
C LEU A 467 8.71 -5.11 -33.93
N ALA A 468 9.76 -4.31 -34.16
CA ALA A 468 10.76 -4.57 -35.18
C ALA A 468 11.74 -5.68 -34.78
N SER A 469 12.10 -5.79 -33.50
CA SER A 469 12.97 -6.86 -33.01
C SER A 469 12.25 -8.21 -32.95
N ALA A 470 10.95 -8.24 -32.64
CA ALA A 470 10.15 -9.47 -32.61
C ALA A 470 9.85 -10.07 -34.01
N LYS A 471 10.13 -9.34 -35.09
CA LYS A 471 9.96 -9.80 -36.48
C LYS A 471 11.24 -10.41 -37.10
N ARG A 472 12.36 -10.35 -36.39
CA ARG A 472 13.62 -11.01 -36.78
C ARG A 472 13.71 -12.35 -36.08
#